data_AF-A0A6G3BUU4-F1
#
_entry.id   AF-A0A6G3BUU4-F1
#
_cell.length_a   1.000
_cell.length_b   1.000
_cell.length_c   1.000
_cell.angle_alpha   90.00
_cell.angle_beta   90.00
_cell.angle_gamma   90.00
#
_symmetry.space_group_name_H-M   'P 1'
#
loop_
_entity.id
_entity.type
_entity.pdbx_description
1 polymer ?
#
loop_
_entity_poly.entity_id
_entity_poly.type
_entity_poly.pdbx_seq_one_letter_code
_entity_poly.pdbx_strand_id
1 'polypeptide(L)'
;MSRERQDILSRSALGVFRLNGQFLAVAEELARPAGLTAAWWQVLGAVLGEPLPVSGIARAMGITRQSVQRIADLLVERGLAEYRPNPAHRRAKLLAPTAQGRAAIARIDPGHAAFADRLAEAFGETELAEAVRMLERLSTVLDQVGPPVTEP
;
A
#
# COMPACT_ATOMS: atom_id res chain seq x y z
N MET A 1 -11.52 -2.60 -32.90
CA MET A 1 -11.94 -3.11 -31.58
C MET A 1 -10.84 -3.81 -30.79
N SER A 2 -10.19 -4.88 -31.29
CA SER A 2 -9.12 -5.57 -30.53
C SER A 2 -7.90 -4.69 -30.23
N ARG A 3 -7.35 -3.99 -31.24
CA ARG A 3 -6.20 -3.08 -31.05
C ARG A 3 -6.47 -1.90 -30.12
N GLU A 4 -7.68 -1.35 -30.16
CA GLU A 4 -8.09 -0.24 -29.29
C GLU A 4 -8.17 -0.67 -27.83
N ARG A 5 -8.73 -1.87 -27.56
CA ARG A 5 -8.74 -2.43 -26.19
C ARG A 5 -7.33 -2.76 -25.69
N GLN A 6 -6.45 -3.24 -26.57
CA GLN A 6 -5.03 -3.48 -26.23
C GLN A 6 -4.29 -2.17 -25.92
N ASP A 7 -4.58 -1.08 -26.65
CA ASP A 7 -4.02 0.24 -26.35
C ASP A 7 -4.50 0.76 -24.99
N ILE A 8 -5.80 0.66 -24.71
CA ILE A 8 -6.38 1.05 -23.40
C ILE A 8 -5.70 0.29 -22.26
N LEU A 9 -5.54 -1.03 -22.39
CA LEU A 9 -4.84 -1.86 -21.40
C LEU A 9 -3.38 -1.44 -21.22
N SER A 10 -2.67 -1.19 -22.32
CA SER A 10 -1.26 -0.81 -22.27
C SER A 10 -1.08 0.56 -21.61
N ARG A 11 -1.92 1.53 -21.97
CA ARG A 11 -1.89 2.88 -21.41
C ARG A 11 -2.29 2.90 -19.94
N SER A 12 -3.28 2.11 -19.53
CA SER A 12 -3.66 2.01 -18.13
C SER A 12 -2.54 1.39 -17.29
N ALA A 13 -1.92 0.29 -17.75
CA ALA A 13 -0.81 -0.35 -17.05
C ALA A 13 0.42 0.58 -16.93
N LEU A 14 0.84 1.21 -18.02
CA LEU A 14 1.97 2.15 -18.01
C LEU A 14 1.68 3.37 -17.13
N GLY A 15 0.45 3.87 -17.17
CA GLY A 15 -0.01 4.95 -16.28
C GLY A 15 0.10 4.57 -14.81
N VAL A 16 -0.38 3.38 -14.43
CA VAL A 16 -0.30 2.86 -13.05
C VAL A 16 1.15 2.68 -12.61
N PHE A 17 2.03 2.13 -13.45
CA PHE A 17 3.46 1.96 -13.08
C PHE A 17 4.14 3.29 -12.81
N ARG A 18 3.90 4.30 -13.66
CA ARG A 18 4.43 5.65 -13.47
C ARG A 18 3.87 6.27 -12.18
N LEU A 19 2.55 6.17 -11.99
CA LEU A 19 1.87 6.72 -10.81
C LEU A 19 2.34 6.07 -9.51
N ASN A 20 2.54 4.75 -9.51
CA ASN A 20 3.13 4.03 -8.39
C ASN A 20 4.54 4.56 -8.06
N GLY A 21 5.39 4.78 -9.06
CA GLY A 21 6.71 5.39 -8.84
C GLY A 21 6.63 6.79 -8.23
N GLN A 22 5.67 7.61 -8.67
CA GLN A 22 5.44 8.95 -8.11
C GLN A 22 4.95 8.88 -6.65
N PHE A 23 4.02 7.98 -6.34
CA PHE A 23 3.55 7.77 -4.97
C PHE A 23 4.63 7.21 -4.05
N LEU A 24 5.50 6.31 -4.54
CA LEU A 24 6.63 5.82 -3.77
C LEU A 24 7.63 6.94 -3.45
N ALA A 25 7.91 7.83 -4.41
CA ALA A 25 8.77 8.99 -4.17
C ALA A 25 8.16 9.93 -3.11
N VAL A 26 6.86 10.25 -3.23
CA VAL A 26 6.14 11.03 -2.22
C VAL A 26 6.19 10.33 -0.86
N ALA A 27 5.95 9.02 -0.82
CA ALA A 27 5.94 8.26 0.42
C ALA A 27 7.32 8.25 1.11
N GLU A 28 8.40 8.18 0.34
CA GLU A 28 9.76 8.24 0.85
C GLU A 28 10.07 9.62 1.48
N GLU A 29 9.66 10.70 0.81
CA GLU A 29 9.79 12.07 1.33
C GLU A 29 9.03 12.25 2.65
N LEU A 30 7.79 11.75 2.69
CA LEU A 30 6.90 11.82 3.86
C LEU A 30 7.39 10.95 5.02
N ALA A 31 7.98 9.79 4.75
CA ALA A 31 8.45 8.86 5.77
C ALA A 31 9.78 9.29 6.41
N ARG A 32 10.59 10.10 5.72
CA ARG A 32 11.92 10.51 6.15
C ARG A 32 11.96 11.14 7.56
N PRO A 33 11.09 12.10 7.93
CA PRO A 33 11.09 12.70 9.28
C PRO A 33 10.79 11.69 10.38
N ALA A 34 10.11 10.59 10.07
CA ALA A 34 9.82 9.52 11.01
C ALA A 34 10.97 8.51 11.18
N GLY A 35 12.03 8.60 10.36
CA GLY A 35 13.11 7.62 10.30
C GLY A 35 12.67 6.30 9.64
N LEU A 36 11.63 6.35 8.80
CA LEU A 36 11.08 5.20 8.09
C LEU A 36 11.40 5.31 6.59
N THR A 37 11.37 4.17 5.90
CA THR A 37 11.29 4.12 4.43
C THR A 37 9.83 4.05 4.00
N ALA A 38 9.53 4.31 2.72
CA ALA A 38 8.20 4.13 2.15
C ALA A 38 7.66 2.71 2.38
N ALA A 39 8.51 1.69 2.20
CA ALA A 39 8.13 0.29 2.38
C ALA A 39 7.78 -0.06 3.84
N TRP A 40 8.52 0.52 4.80
CA TRP A 40 8.24 0.34 6.22
C TRP A 40 6.94 1.04 6.62
N TRP A 41 6.73 2.25 6.11
CA TRP A 41 5.48 2.98 6.31
C TRP A 41 4.29 2.21 5.74
N GLN A 42 4.40 1.67 4.52
CA GLN A 42 3.34 0.86 3.91
C GLN A 42 2.92 -0.35 4.76
N VAL A 43 3.88 -1.16 5.22
CA VAL A 43 3.58 -2.35 6.04
C VAL A 43 3.03 -1.97 7.42
N LEU A 44 3.59 -0.94 8.06
CA LEU A 44 3.12 -0.48 9.37
C LEU A 44 1.75 0.19 9.27
N GLY A 45 1.51 0.93 8.18
CA GLY A 45 0.26 1.61 7.83
C GLY A 45 -0.89 0.63 7.61
N ALA A 46 -0.63 -0.48 6.92
CA ALA A 46 -1.61 -1.53 6.66
C ALA A 46 -2.20 -2.17 7.93
N VAL A 47 -1.53 -2.04 9.08
CA VAL A 47 -1.97 -2.63 10.36
C VAL A 47 -2.39 -1.59 11.41
N LEU A 48 -2.57 -0.32 11.01
CA LEU A 48 -3.01 0.75 11.91
C LEU A 48 -4.47 0.60 12.34
N GLY A 49 -5.35 0.19 11.42
CA GLY A 49 -6.77 -0.06 11.71
C GLY A 49 -6.97 -1.36 12.49
N GLU A 50 -6.40 -2.45 12.00
CA GLU A 50 -6.45 -3.76 12.66
C GLU A 50 -5.18 -4.59 12.41
N PRO A 51 -4.80 -5.49 13.33
CA PRO A 51 -3.68 -6.40 13.10
C PRO A 51 -3.98 -7.40 11.97
N LEU A 52 -3.04 -7.56 11.03
CA LEU A 52 -3.19 -8.46 9.88
C LEU A 52 -2.10 -9.53 9.85
N PRO A 53 -2.38 -10.75 9.33
CA PRO A 53 -1.33 -11.68 8.99
C PRO A 53 -0.53 -11.16 7.79
N VAL A 54 0.71 -11.61 7.64
CA VAL A 54 1.59 -11.23 6.51
C VAL A 54 0.95 -11.45 5.14
N SER A 55 0.12 -12.48 4.99
CA SER A 55 -0.67 -12.71 3.76
C SER A 55 -1.75 -11.65 3.51
N GLY A 56 -2.36 -11.13 4.56
CA GLY A 56 -3.34 -10.05 4.47
C GLY A 56 -2.68 -8.74 4.04
N ILE A 57 -1.54 -8.40 4.66
CA ILE A 57 -0.75 -7.23 4.30
C ILE A 57 -0.25 -7.33 2.86
N ALA A 58 0.25 -8.49 2.43
CA ALA A 58 0.71 -8.72 1.06
C ALA A 58 -0.38 -8.45 0.03
N ARG A 59 -1.62 -8.90 0.31
CA ARG A 59 -2.78 -8.64 -0.54
C ARG A 59 -3.12 -7.15 -0.55
N ALA A 60 -3.22 -6.53 0.63
CA ALA A 60 -3.57 -5.10 0.75
C ALA A 60 -2.56 -4.19 0.04
N MET A 61 -1.28 -4.54 0.07
CA MET A 61 -0.20 -3.73 -0.51
C MET A 61 0.20 -4.11 -1.94
N GLY A 62 -0.37 -5.18 -2.51
CA GLY A 62 -0.01 -5.66 -3.84
C GLY A 62 1.45 -6.13 -4.00
N ILE A 63 2.10 -6.55 -2.90
CA ILE A 63 3.50 -7.01 -2.89
C ILE A 63 3.62 -8.45 -2.40
N THR A 64 4.76 -9.08 -2.67
CA THR A 64 4.95 -10.50 -2.32
C THR A 64 4.97 -10.73 -0.81
N ARG A 65 4.42 -11.88 -0.37
CA ARG A 65 4.46 -12.31 1.05
C ARG A 65 5.88 -12.32 1.62
N GLN A 66 6.87 -12.73 0.84
CA GLN A 66 8.27 -12.73 1.27
C GLN A 66 8.80 -11.32 1.52
N SER A 67 8.41 -10.33 0.70
CA SER A 67 8.81 -8.94 0.91
C SER A 67 8.15 -8.36 2.15
N VAL A 68 6.85 -8.61 2.35
CA VAL A 68 6.16 -8.23 3.58
C VAL A 68 6.80 -8.88 4.80
N GLN A 69 7.10 -10.18 4.76
CA GLN A 69 7.72 -10.90 5.87
C GLN A 69 9.04 -10.24 6.28
N ARG A 70 9.94 -9.98 5.31
CA ARG A 70 11.21 -9.30 5.58
C ARG A 70 11.03 -7.92 6.23
N ILE A 71 10.07 -7.14 5.75
CA ILE A 71 9.79 -5.80 6.31
C ILE A 71 9.19 -5.93 7.72
N ALA A 72 8.25 -6.85 7.92
CA ALA A 72 7.61 -7.09 9.21
C ALA A 72 8.63 -7.53 10.26
N ASP A 73 9.54 -8.45 9.92
CA ASP A 73 10.61 -8.89 10.82
C ASP A 73 11.51 -7.72 11.22
N LEU A 74 11.90 -6.85 10.27
CA LEU A 74 12.66 -5.64 10.56
C LEU A 74 11.91 -4.65 11.46
N LEU A 75 10.61 -4.44 11.21
CA LEU A 75 9.78 -3.58 12.06
C LEU A 75 9.67 -4.11 13.49
N VAL A 76 9.60 -5.44 13.66
CA VAL A 76 9.59 -6.10 14.97
C VAL A 76 10.93 -5.98 15.66
N GLU A 77 12.03 -6.24 14.95
CA GLU A 77 13.40 -6.08 15.46
C GLU A 77 13.66 -4.64 15.95
N ARG A 78 13.10 -3.65 15.25
CA ARG A 78 13.20 -2.22 15.58
C ARG A 78 12.22 -1.76 16.67
N GLY A 79 11.38 -2.66 17.20
CA GLY A 79 10.38 -2.34 18.22
C GLY A 79 9.19 -1.51 17.72
N LEU A 80 9.02 -1.38 16.40
CA LEU A 80 7.92 -0.61 15.78
C LEU A 80 6.66 -1.46 15.59
N ALA A 81 6.82 -2.77 15.46
CA ALA A 81 5.72 -3.72 15.38
C ALA A 81 5.94 -4.90 16.32
N GLU A 82 4.90 -5.71 16.51
CA GLU A 82 4.96 -6.95 17.27
C GLU A 82 4.08 -8.02 16.61
N TYR A 83 4.47 -9.28 16.79
CA TYR A 83 3.65 -10.41 16.40
C TYR A 83 2.73 -10.84 17.54
N ARG A 84 1.42 -10.84 17.27
CA ARG A 84 0.38 -11.32 18.16
C ARG A 84 -0.16 -12.69 17.72
N PRO A 85 -0.63 -13.53 18.66
CA PRO A 85 -1.30 -14.77 18.30
C PRO A 85 -2.50 -14.51 17.38
N ASN A 86 -2.73 -15.44 16.44
CA ASN A 86 -3.92 -15.42 15.60
C ASN A 86 -4.86 -16.56 16.05
N PRO A 87 -6.01 -16.24 16.67
CA PRO A 87 -6.97 -17.26 17.12
C PRO A 87 -7.49 -18.15 15.99
N ALA A 88 -7.63 -17.61 14.78
CA ALA A 88 -8.13 -18.33 13.61
C ALA A 88 -7.07 -19.25 12.99
N HIS A 89 -5.78 -18.93 13.13
CA HIS A 89 -4.72 -19.68 12.46
C HIS A 89 -3.37 -19.59 13.20
N ARG A 90 -3.07 -20.55 14.08
CA ARG A 90 -1.90 -20.52 15.00
C ARG A 90 -0.55 -20.23 14.33
N ARG A 91 -0.33 -20.70 13.09
CA ARG A 91 0.93 -20.50 12.35
C ARG A 91 1.03 -19.13 11.67
N ALA A 92 -0.07 -18.39 11.54
CA ALA A 92 -0.13 -17.11 10.83
C ALA A 92 -0.34 -15.98 11.83
N LYS A 93 0.71 -15.63 12.59
CA LYS A 93 0.68 -14.55 13.58
C LYS A 93 0.22 -13.23 12.93
N LEU A 94 -0.49 -12.42 13.71
CA LEU A 94 -0.92 -11.09 13.30
C LEU A 94 0.19 -10.10 13.59
N LEU A 95 0.52 -9.23 12.64
CA LEU A 95 1.39 -8.09 12.86
C LEU A 95 0.55 -6.94 13.42
N ALA A 96 0.99 -6.32 14.51
CA ALA A 96 0.36 -5.15 15.09
C ALA A 96 1.40 -4.05 15.35
N PRO A 97 1.04 -2.76 15.24
CA PRO A 97 1.96 -1.69 15.59
C PRO A 97 2.11 -1.61 17.11
N THR A 98 3.34 -1.35 17.58
CA THR A 98 3.60 -0.99 18.98
C THR A 98 3.20 0.46 19.24
N ALA A 99 3.31 0.92 20.50
CA ALA A 99 3.17 2.34 20.81
C ALA A 99 4.22 3.20 20.09
N GLN A 100 5.46 2.70 20.00
CA GLN A 100 6.54 3.37 19.27
C GLN A 100 6.27 3.40 17.75
N GLY A 101 5.73 2.31 17.19
CA GLY A 101 5.29 2.28 15.79
C GLY A 101 4.22 3.32 15.49
N ARG A 102 3.18 3.40 16.33
CA ARG A 102 2.14 4.43 16.22
C ARG A 102 2.72 5.84 16.32
N ALA A 103 3.62 6.08 17.27
CA ALA A 103 4.28 7.37 17.40
C ALA A 103 5.16 7.72 16.19
N ALA A 104 5.78 6.72 15.54
CA ALA A 104 6.55 6.96 14.32
C ALA A 104 5.64 7.37 13.15
N ILE A 105 4.51 6.69 12.97
CA ILE A 105 3.50 7.07 11.97
C ILE A 105 2.95 8.47 12.23
N ALA A 106 2.64 8.81 13.49
CA ALA A 106 2.10 10.13 13.84
C ALA A 106 3.03 11.30 13.46
N ARG A 107 4.34 11.05 13.28
CA ARG A 107 5.28 12.06 12.78
C ARG A 107 5.16 12.32 11.27
N ILE A 108 4.52 11.41 10.53
CA ILE A 108 4.28 11.51 9.08
C ILE A 108 3.00 12.32 8.82
N ASP A 109 1.99 12.18 9.69
CA ASP A 109 0.65 12.73 9.50
C ASP A 109 0.61 14.22 9.09
N PRO A 110 1.41 15.15 9.68
CA PRO A 110 1.37 16.54 9.27
C PRO A 110 1.82 16.77 7.83
N GLY A 111 2.88 16.07 7.40
CA GLY A 111 3.37 16.16 6.02
C GLY A 111 2.39 15.51 5.04
N HIS A 112 1.79 14.40 5.46
CA HIS A 112 0.78 13.69 4.67
C HIS A 112 -0.47 14.55 4.46
N ALA A 113 -0.99 15.18 5.51
CA ALA A 113 -2.14 16.10 5.43
C ALA A 113 -1.84 17.27 4.49
N ALA A 114 -0.70 17.94 4.68
CA ALA A 114 -0.32 19.07 3.82
C ALA A 114 -0.13 18.66 2.34
N PHE A 115 0.34 17.44 2.07
CA PHE A 115 0.43 16.93 0.70
C PHE A 115 -0.94 16.58 0.13
N ALA A 116 -1.82 15.98 0.93
CA ALA A 116 -3.20 15.68 0.53
C ALA A 116 -3.97 16.94 0.14
N ASP A 117 -3.86 18.01 0.94
CA ASP A 117 -4.48 19.31 0.65
C ASP A 117 -3.98 19.88 -0.68
N ARG A 118 -2.66 19.96 -0.88
CA ARG A 118 -2.08 20.46 -2.14
C ARG A 118 -2.49 19.64 -3.36
N LEU A 119 -2.56 18.31 -3.22
CA LEU A 119 -2.97 17.43 -4.30
C LEU A 119 -4.46 17.63 -4.63
N ALA A 120 -5.31 17.72 -3.61
CA ALA A 120 -6.74 17.97 -3.77
C ALA A 120 -7.01 19.36 -4.37
N GLU A 121 -6.29 20.40 -3.96
CA GLU A 121 -6.38 21.74 -4.54
C GLU A 121 -5.95 21.78 -6.01
N ALA A 122 -4.85 21.10 -6.35
CA ALA A 122 -4.30 21.11 -7.71
C ALA A 122 -5.09 20.25 -8.70
N PHE A 123 -5.65 19.12 -8.24
CA PHE A 123 -6.40 18.18 -9.08
C PHE A 123 -7.92 18.40 -9.03
N GLY A 124 -8.42 19.03 -7.97
CA GLY A 124 -9.85 19.10 -7.65
C GLY A 124 -10.28 17.91 -6.78
N GLU A 125 -10.88 18.20 -5.62
CA GLU A 125 -11.27 17.18 -4.63
C GLU A 125 -12.23 16.12 -5.19
N THR A 126 -13.28 16.56 -5.90
CA THR A 126 -14.26 15.66 -6.52
C THR A 126 -13.63 14.78 -7.59
N GLU A 127 -12.76 15.35 -8.44
CA GLU A 127 -12.09 14.60 -9.50
C GLU A 127 -11.10 13.60 -8.91
N LEU A 128 -10.37 13.99 -7.85
CA LEU A 128 -9.43 13.12 -7.15
C LEU A 128 -10.16 11.92 -6.54
N ALA A 129 -11.29 12.17 -5.89
CA ALA A 129 -12.12 11.12 -5.33
C ALA A 129 -12.68 10.17 -6.42
N GLU A 130 -13.09 10.69 -7.58
CA GLU A 130 -13.49 9.84 -8.72
C GLU A 130 -12.32 9.02 -9.27
N ALA A 131 -11.13 9.62 -9.41
CA ALA A 131 -9.94 8.92 -9.87
C ALA A 131 -9.59 7.74 -8.94
N VAL A 132 -9.64 7.96 -7.62
CA VAL A 132 -9.45 6.89 -6.62
C VAL A 132 -10.49 5.79 -6.79
N ARG A 133 -11.79 6.14 -6.89
CA ARG A 133 -12.87 5.16 -7.13
C ARG A 133 -12.64 4.31 -8.37
N MET A 134 -12.17 4.93 -9.46
CA MET A 134 -11.89 4.21 -10.71
C MET A 134 -10.68 3.28 -10.60
N LEU A 135 -9.63 3.68 -9.88
CA LEU A 135 -8.47 2.83 -9.61
C LEU A 135 -8.85 1.62 -8.74
N GLU A 136 -9.63 1.82 -7.68
CA GLU A 136 -10.13 0.75 -6.80
C GLU A 136 -11.02 -0.23 -7.57
N ARG A 137 -11.92 0.30 -8.41
CA ARG A 137 -12.75 -0.52 -9.30
C ARG A 137 -11.90 -1.33 -10.29
N LEU A 138 -10.89 -0.71 -10.91
CA LEU A 138 -10.00 -1.40 -11.83
C LEU A 138 -9.22 -2.51 -11.13
N SER A 139 -8.69 -2.27 -9.92
CA SER A 139 -8.02 -3.28 -9.11
C SER A 139 -8.95 -4.45 -8.78
N THR A 140 -10.19 -4.15 -8.37
CA THR A 140 -11.19 -5.18 -8.05
C THR A 140 -11.53 -6.05 -9.26
N VAL A 141 -11.68 -5.43 -10.44
CA VAL A 141 -11.95 -6.17 -11.68
C VAL A 141 -10.74 -7.02 -12.09
N LEU A 142 -9.51 -6.52 -11.92
CA LEU A 142 -8.29 -7.29 -12.19
C LEU A 142 -8.19 -8.54 -11.31
N ASP A 143 -8.53 -8.44 -10.02
CA ASP A 143 -8.59 -9.60 -9.12
C ASP A 143 -9.63 -10.64 -9.56
N GLN A 144 -10.74 -10.20 -10.16
CA GLN A 144 -11.82 -11.09 -10.64
C GLN A 144 -11.48 -11.79 -11.96
N VAL A 145 -10.85 -11.09 -12.90
CA VAL A 145 -10.50 -11.68 -14.21
C VAL A 145 -9.25 -12.55 -14.15
N GLY A 146 -8.40 -12.35 -13.13
CA GLY A 146 -7.17 -13.12 -12.92
C GLY A 146 -6.07 -12.77 -13.93
N PRO A 147 -4.87 -13.34 -13.75
CA PRO A 147 -3.78 -13.17 -14.72
C PRO A 147 -4.16 -13.76 -16.07
N PRO A 148 -3.61 -13.24 -17.19
CA PRO A 148 -3.87 -13.81 -18.50
C PRO A 148 -3.47 -15.28 -18.52
N VAL A 149 -4.37 -16.15 -18.97
CA VAL A 149 -4.03 -17.54 -19.28
C VAL A 149 -3.20 -17.49 -20.57
N THR A 150 -1.88 -17.54 -20.42
CA THR A 150 -1.01 -17.87 -21.55
C THR A 150 -1.17 -19.37 -21.80
N GLU A 151 -2.02 -19.74 -22.75
CA GLU A 151 -1.90 -21.07 -23.37
C GLU A 151 -0.55 -21.14 -24.11
N PRO A 152 0.21 -22.24 -23.96
CA PRO A 152 1.50 -22.42 -24.62
C PRO A 152 1.41 -22.45 -26.14
#